data_AF-A0A484ZV04-F1
#
_entry.id   AF-A0A484ZV04-F1
#
_cell.length_a   1.000
_cell.length_b   1.000
_cell.length_c   1.000
_cell.angle_alpha   90.00
_cell.angle_beta   90.00
_cell.angle_gamma   90.00
#
_symmetry.space_group_name_H-M   'P 1'
#
loop_
_entity.id
_entity.type
_entity.pdbx_description
1 polymer ?
#
loop_
_entity_poly.entity_id
_entity_poly.type
_entity_poly.pdbx_seq_one_letter_code
_entity_poly.pdbx_strand_id
1 'polypeptide(L)'
;MGKVSPLNHDAIAIFKSIPQDSEYIFPDNGRIRNNINRWDFARALRLSGITNFRFHDLLHTWASWHVQNGTPLMVLKEMGGMGKAGDGE
;
A
#
# COMPACT_ATOMS: atom_id res chain seq x y z
N MET A 1 -1.07 -5.98 -19.34
CA MET A 1 -0.45 -4.63 -19.36
C MET A 1 -0.43 -4.14 -17.92
N GLY A 2 0.74 -3.84 -17.35
CA GLY A 2 0.86 -3.49 -15.93
C GLY A 2 0.17 -2.15 -15.62
N LYS A 3 -0.57 -2.09 -14.51
CA LYS A 3 -1.18 -0.84 -14.05
C LYS A 3 -0.10 0.03 -13.42
N VAL A 4 0.10 1.23 -13.97
CA VAL A 4 1.02 2.23 -13.40
C VAL A 4 0.27 2.99 -12.31
N SER A 5 0.88 3.12 -11.12
CA SER A 5 0.32 3.90 -10.01
C SER A 5 1.28 5.04 -9.67
N PRO A 6 0.80 6.29 -9.60
CA PRO A 6 1.64 7.42 -9.21
C PRO A 6 2.06 7.29 -7.74
N LEU A 7 3.35 7.54 -7.47
CA LEU A 7 3.91 7.54 -6.12
C LEU A 7 4.13 8.98 -5.64
N ASN A 8 3.87 9.25 -4.36
CA ASN A 8 4.17 10.55 -3.79
C ASN A 8 5.68 10.74 -3.57
N HIS A 9 6.10 11.98 -3.33
CA HIS A 9 7.52 12.32 -3.14
C HIS A 9 8.16 11.56 -1.98
N ASP A 10 7.43 11.35 -0.88
CA ASP A 10 7.91 10.64 0.29
C ASP A 10 8.20 9.16 -0.01
N ALA A 11 7.29 8.48 -0.72
CA ALA A 11 7.49 7.09 -1.14
C ALA A 11 8.70 6.96 -2.07
N ILE A 12 8.88 7.91 -3.01
CA ILE A 12 10.05 7.94 -3.89
C ILE A 12 11.34 8.12 -3.09
N ALA A 13 11.35 9.03 -2.10
CA ALA A 13 12.51 9.26 -1.25
C ALA A 13 12.87 8.01 -0.44
N ILE A 14 11.86 7.32 0.12
CA ILE A 14 12.05 6.04 0.82
C ILE A 14 12.65 5.00 -0.12
N PHE A 15 12.09 4.81 -1.31
CA PHE A 15 12.61 3.81 -2.26
C PHE A 15 14.06 4.08 -2.67
N LYS A 16 14.43 5.35 -2.86
CA LYS A 16 15.81 5.74 -3.16
C LYS A 16 16.78 5.50 -2.01
N SER A 17 16.28 5.44 -0.77
CA SER A 17 17.10 5.21 0.42
C SER A 17 17.35 3.73 0.73
N ILE A 18 16.56 2.82 0.14
CA ILE A 18 16.69 1.38 0.36
C ILE A 18 17.87 0.86 -0.49
N PRO A 19 18.87 0.18 0.12
CA PRO A 19 19.93 -0.47 -0.63
C PRO A 19 19.37 -1.42 -1.69
N GLN A 20 19.84 -1.30 -2.93
CA GLN A 20 19.42 -2.14 -4.04
C GLN A 20 20.40 -3.32 -4.18
N ASP A 21 20.22 -4.33 -3.32
CA ASP A 21 21.04 -5.55 -3.30
C ASP A 21 20.34 -6.77 -3.94
N SER A 22 19.12 -6.58 -4.45
CA SER A 22 18.35 -7.60 -5.16
C SER A 22 17.49 -6.98 -6.27
N GLU A 23 16.91 -7.83 -7.13
CA GLU A 23 15.92 -7.40 -8.15
C GLU A 23 14.62 -6.85 -7.52
N TYR A 24 14.37 -7.13 -6.24
CA TYR A 24 13.15 -6.74 -5.53
C TYR A 24 13.42 -5.63 -4.50
N ILE A 25 12.47 -4.70 -4.36
CA ILE A 25 12.55 -3.61 -3.37
C ILE A 25 12.32 -4.13 -1.93
N PHE A 26 11.50 -5.18 -1.78
CA PHE A 26 11.14 -5.78 -0.49
C PHE A 26 11.40 -7.29 -0.48
N PRO A 27 12.68 -7.74 -0.57
CA PRO A 27 13.00 -9.15 -0.65
C PRO A 27 12.78 -9.89 0.67
N ASP A 28 12.63 -11.21 0.57
CA ASP A 28 12.78 -12.15 1.68
C ASP A 28 13.85 -13.17 1.30
N ASN A 29 15.07 -12.99 1.80
CA ASN A 29 16.24 -13.80 1.40
C ASN A 29 16.38 -13.91 -0.14
N GLY A 30 16.23 -12.79 -0.84
CA GLY A 30 16.33 -12.71 -2.31
C GLY A 30 15.12 -13.22 -3.08
N ARG A 31 14.01 -13.56 -2.40
CA ARG A 31 12.77 -14.03 -3.04
C ARG A 31 11.64 -13.02 -2.88
N ILE A 32 10.68 -13.06 -3.80
CA ILE A 32 9.42 -12.29 -3.72
C ILE A 32 8.61 -12.79 -2.51
N ARG A 33 8.10 -11.85 -1.71
CA ARG A 33 7.05 -12.14 -0.73
C ARG A 33 5.68 -12.06 -1.38
N ASN A 34 4.88 -13.12 -1.20
CA ASN A 34 3.48 -13.13 -1.64
C ASN A 34 2.51 -12.56 -0.59
N ASN A 35 3.00 -12.29 0.62
CA ASN A 35 2.19 -11.83 1.74
C ASN A 35 2.89 -10.68 2.47
N ILE A 36 2.08 -9.86 3.14
CA ILE A 36 2.54 -8.79 4.02
C ILE A 36 3.35 -9.37 5.18
N ASN A 37 4.48 -8.74 5.52
CA ASN A 37 5.21 -9.07 6.73
C ASN A 37 4.44 -8.58 7.97
N ARG A 38 3.72 -9.50 8.63
CA ARG A 38 2.93 -9.20 9.83
C ARG A 38 3.80 -8.75 11.01
N TRP A 39 5.04 -9.21 11.10
CA TRP A 39 5.97 -8.83 12.16
C TRP A 39 6.41 -7.38 12.03
N ASP A 40 6.78 -6.96 10.82
CA ASP A 40 7.17 -5.57 10.56
C ASP A 40 5.99 -4.62 10.77
N PHE A 41 4.79 -5.01 10.32
CA PHE A 41 3.59 -4.22 10.56
C PHE A 41 3.27 -4.08 12.06
N ALA A 42 3.29 -5.18 12.81
CA ALA A 42 3.08 -5.13 14.26
C ALA A 42 4.14 -4.29 14.98
N ARG A 43 5.40 -4.37 14.53
CA ARG A 43 6.49 -3.51 15.04
C ARG A 43 6.22 -2.04 14.74
N ALA A 44 5.79 -1.70 13.52
CA ALA A 44 5.46 -0.33 13.14
C ALA A 44 4.34 0.25 14.02
N LEU A 45 3.26 -0.52 14.25
CA LEU A 45 2.17 -0.13 15.15
C LEU A 45 2.65 0.12 16.58
N ARG A 46 3.53 -0.74 17.10
CA ARG A 46 4.12 -0.57 18.43
C ARG A 46 4.98 0.70 18.52
N LEU A 47 5.79 0.98 17.49
CA LEU A 47 6.65 2.16 17.47
C LEU A 47 5.85 3.47 17.30
N SER A 48 4.71 3.42 16.62
CA SER A 48 3.80 4.57 16.49
C SER A 48 2.80 4.72 17.63
N GLY A 49 2.75 3.78 18.57
CA GLY A 49 1.79 3.78 19.69
C GLY A 49 0.34 3.51 19.27
N ILE A 50 0.13 2.92 18.09
CA ILE A 50 -1.20 2.64 17.56
C ILE A 50 -1.66 1.26 18.02
N THR A 51 -2.87 1.18 18.57
CA THR A 51 -3.52 -0.07 19.01
C THR A 51 -4.80 -0.33 18.24
N ASN A 52 -5.22 -1.60 18.15
CA ASN A 52 -6.45 -2.03 17.46
C ASN A 52 -6.54 -1.56 16.00
N PHE A 53 -5.44 -1.74 15.26
CA PHE A 53 -5.32 -1.32 13.87
C PHE A 53 -4.85 -2.49 13.00
N ARG A 54 -5.49 -2.69 11.86
CA ARG A 54 -5.27 -3.80 10.93
C ARG A 54 -4.66 -3.27 9.64
N PHE A 55 -4.08 -4.17 8.85
CA PHE A 55 -3.42 -3.76 7.61
C PHE A 55 -4.40 -3.11 6.61
N HIS A 56 -5.65 -3.57 6.52
CA HIS A 56 -6.66 -2.96 5.65
C HIS A 56 -7.06 -1.55 6.09
N ASP A 57 -6.83 -1.17 7.34
CA ASP A 57 -7.14 0.16 7.84
C ASP A 57 -6.21 1.23 7.24
N LEU A 58 -5.01 0.84 6.75
CA LEU A 58 -4.16 1.72 5.95
C LEU A 58 -4.88 2.16 4.67
N LEU A 59 -5.53 1.21 4.00
CA LEU A 59 -6.22 1.47 2.74
C LEU A 59 -7.52 2.26 2.98
N HIS A 60 -8.21 2.02 4.09
CA HIS A 60 -9.33 2.86 4.51
C HIS A 60 -8.88 4.29 4.83
N THR A 61 -7.77 4.47 5.55
CA THR A 61 -7.22 5.79 5.87
C THR A 61 -6.87 6.56 4.60
N TRP A 62 -6.17 5.92 3.65
CA TRP A 62 -5.86 6.50 2.34
C TRP A 62 -7.13 6.93 1.59
N ALA A 63 -8.14 6.05 1.50
CA ALA A 63 -9.39 6.36 0.82
C ALA A 63 -10.14 7.52 1.49
N SER A 64 -10.19 7.55 2.83
CA SER A 64 -10.82 8.63 3.59
C SER A 64 -10.15 9.98 3.33
N TRP A 65 -8.82 10.05 3.31
CA TRP A 65 -8.10 11.29 2.98
C TRP A 65 -8.40 11.77 1.56
N HIS A 66 -8.48 10.87 0.59
CA HIS A 66 -8.84 11.22 -0.77
C HIS A 66 -10.27 11.76 -0.90
N VAL A 67 -11.25 11.12 -0.25
CA VAL A 67 -12.64 11.61 -0.23
C VAL A 67 -12.72 12.99 0.42
N GLN A 68 -12.03 13.19 1.55
CA GLN A 68 -11.96 14.48 2.24
C GLN A 68 -11.33 15.58 1.36
N ASN A 69 -10.38 15.21 0.50
CA ASN A 69 -9.76 16.11 -0.49
C ASN A 69 -10.58 16.25 -1.79
N GLY A 70 -11.82 15.75 -1.84
CA GLY A 70 -12.73 15.91 -2.98
C GLY A 70 -12.49 14.93 -4.13
N THR A 71 -11.72 13.87 -3.93
CA THR A 71 -11.53 12.82 -4.96
C THR A 71 -12.82 12.03 -5.16
N PRO A 72 -13.37 11.93 -6.38
CA PRO A 72 -14.58 11.14 -6.63
C PRO A 72 -14.38 9.64 -6.36
N LEU A 73 -15.41 8.97 -5.84
CA LEU A 73 -15.37 7.55 -5.48
C LEU A 73 -15.03 6.62 -6.65
N MET A 74 -15.44 6.97 -7.87
CA MET A 74 -15.14 6.17 -9.07
C MET A 74 -13.63 6.14 -9.34
N VAL A 75 -12.97 7.29 -9.25
CA VAL A 75 -11.51 7.43 -9.40
C VAL A 75 -10.79 6.67 -8.28
N LEU A 76 -11.33 6.69 -7.06
CA LEU A 76 -10.80 5.91 -5.94
C LEU A 76 -10.84 4.39 -6.16
N LYS A 77 -11.95 3.87 -6.69
CA LYS A 77 -12.05 2.44 -7.04
C LYS A 77 -11.04 2.05 -8.10
N GLU A 78 -10.89 2.89 -9.13
CA GLU A 78 -9.91 2.70 -10.18
C GLU A 78 -8.48 2.75 -9.64
N MET A 79 -8.13 3.68 -8.76
CA MET A 79 -6.78 3.80 -8.19
C MET A 79 -6.47 2.69 -7.19
N GLY A 80 -7.36 2.46 -6.23
CA GLY A 80 -7.19 1.52 -5.12
C GLY A 80 -7.30 0.05 -5.52
N GLY A 81 -7.63 -0.27 -6.78
CA GLY A 81 -7.83 -1.65 -7.23
C GLY A 81 -9.02 -2.33 -6.55
N MET A 82 -9.92 -1.54 -5.95
CA MET A 82 -11.17 -1.98 -5.33
C MET A 82 -12.24 -2.13 -6.43
N GLY A 83 -11.94 -2.93 -7.44
CA GLY A 83 -12.90 -3.38 -8.43
C GLY A 83 -13.13 -4.86 -8.18
N LYS A 84 -14.36 -5.26 -7.88
CA LYS A 84 -14.72 -6.66 -8.09
C LYS A 84 -14.51 -6.96 -9.57
N ALA A 85 -13.79 -8.04 -9.88
CA ALA A 85 -13.87 -8.63 -11.20
C ALA A 85 -15.30 -9.16 -11.39
N GLY A 86 -16.02 -8.58 -12.35
CA GLY A 86 -17.30 -9.08 -12.85
C GLY A 86 -18.48 -8.94 -11.89
N ASP A 87 -19.21 -7.84 -12.00
CA ASP A 87 -20.67 -7.95 -11.99
C ASP A 87 -21.04 -8.47 -13.39
N GLY A 88 -20.90 -9.80 -13.55
CA GLY A 88 -21.41 -10.53 -14.69
C GLY A 88 -22.82 -10.99 -14.35
N GLU A 89 -23.77 -10.49 -15.14
CA GLU A 89 -24.99 -11.20 -15.49
C GLU A 89 -24.68 -12.63 -15.99
#